data_AF-A0A7K7P5Z7-F1
#
_entry.id   AF-A0A7K7P5Z7-F1
#
_cell.length_a   1.000
_cell.length_b   1.000
_cell.length_c   1.000
_cell.angle_alpha   90.00
_cell.angle_beta   90.00
_cell.angle_gamma   90.00
#
_symmetry.space_group_name_H-M   'P 1'
#
loop_
_entity.id
_entity.type
_entity.pdbx_description
1 polymer ?
#
loop_
_entity_poly.entity_id
_entity_poly.type
_entity_poly.pdbx_seq_one_letter_code
_entity_poly.pdbx_strand_id
1 'polypeptide(L)'
;DFDWSSIDTSQLPSSYKTNSWQEKELLQLADHFFRQYAHLCPDRKPLFIHPVNECGVQKFVSTTVRPTLLPYPDMYYWSGCASFVCDYLIMEPLKCPITPPSSLYSPTTILKYQRGNCFDFTVLLCSLLIGAGYDAYCVHGYATLEMCSLDQTQELCPRLRKPPEVPEEEDPNKYRIQYPLEPQSKFELQQKAKKEKETEPAQEEEREEEEIEEEEVEKPKRDPLHGLRVHAWVLVLAGKRKVSETFFINPFTGNPHSTTDECFLGIESIWNHRNYWVNMQECRKGCKDLSFDLSDPFCWEIMFSESNEPSQLPTESPDKDTDDTEKKEEIDMSFEMPLSWVDRIKVSCREYENPFPRGRKVILYDKAKLEKWAAYANEDGLVERLTVYADSDYTEELEVKEWFKHREDLLYMREVNKQTELITDHFMPGHPLLLKAHSYTSLEPETGHTVEFYHTARVDGLWKRFENATEMTEYFVGREDLLHMRHIEFGERDKKMENAGTTAEANARPIVQIKEYFHRNPEKPADEDIEERVFMVIDDVIQLTYHLELHDTIASQVVFCRVIGREKREDEIYLSRENTVKYQPWSSEKHKNMLHLYDLLWELRAEQKDLKQQVRDSEAEV
;
A
#
# COMPACT_ATOMS: atom_id res chain seq x y z
N ASP A 1 -0.05 -33.95 -11.05
CA ASP A 1 -0.45 -32.89 -12.00
C ASP A 1 -1.91 -33.03 -12.36
N PHE A 2 -2.61 -31.90 -12.54
CA PHE A 2 -4.02 -31.89 -12.94
C PHE A 2 -4.10 -32.16 -14.45
N ASP A 3 -5.04 -33.02 -14.86
CA ASP A 3 -5.24 -33.35 -16.27
C ASP A 3 -6.61 -32.86 -16.74
N TRP A 4 -6.59 -31.91 -17.68
CA TRP A 4 -7.77 -31.39 -18.34
C TRP A 4 -8.59 -32.46 -19.10
N SER A 5 -8.00 -33.62 -19.40
CA SER A 5 -8.74 -34.75 -19.99
C SER A 5 -9.72 -35.42 -19.00
N SER A 6 -9.56 -35.18 -17.70
CA SER A 6 -10.33 -35.79 -16.62
C SER A 6 -11.53 -34.96 -16.13
N ILE A 7 -11.87 -33.86 -16.82
CA ILE A 7 -12.98 -32.99 -16.44
C ILE A 7 -14.31 -33.75 -16.50
N ASP A 8 -15.10 -33.62 -15.43
CA ASP A 8 -16.46 -34.13 -15.42
C ASP A 8 -17.38 -33.18 -16.23
N THR A 9 -17.69 -33.60 -17.45
CA THR A 9 -18.61 -32.91 -18.37
C THR A 9 -20.05 -33.39 -18.25
N SER A 10 -20.34 -34.37 -17.38
CA SER A 10 -21.67 -34.98 -17.30
C SER A 10 -22.75 -33.98 -16.87
N GLN A 11 -22.42 -33.12 -15.91
CA GLN A 11 -23.32 -32.11 -15.33
C GLN A 11 -23.46 -30.83 -16.16
N LEU A 12 -22.69 -30.67 -17.25
CA LEU A 12 -22.75 -29.47 -18.07
C LEU A 12 -24.02 -29.43 -18.95
N PRO A 13 -24.62 -28.24 -19.16
CA PRO A 13 -25.80 -28.06 -20.01
C PRO A 13 -25.60 -28.52 -21.45
N SER A 14 -26.71 -28.72 -22.18
CA SER A 14 -26.67 -29.11 -23.60
C SER A 14 -26.00 -28.08 -24.51
N SER A 15 -26.00 -26.79 -24.13
CA SER A 15 -25.33 -25.70 -24.87
C SER A 15 -23.82 -25.90 -24.97
N TYR A 16 -23.20 -26.61 -24.03
CA TYR A 16 -21.79 -26.95 -24.03
C TYR A 16 -21.49 -28.13 -24.96
N LYS A 17 -22.44 -29.05 -25.10
CA LYS A 17 -22.28 -30.34 -25.80
C LYS A 17 -22.72 -30.30 -27.25
N THR A 18 -23.49 -29.29 -27.66
CA THR A 18 -24.04 -29.18 -29.01
C THR A 18 -24.04 -27.73 -29.48
N ASN A 19 -23.99 -27.56 -30.81
CA ASN A 19 -24.16 -26.25 -31.45
C ASN A 19 -25.61 -26.06 -31.89
N SER A 20 -26.18 -24.91 -31.53
CA SER A 20 -27.46 -24.44 -32.05
C SER A 20 -27.39 -24.18 -33.55
N TRP A 21 -28.54 -23.96 -34.19
CA TRP A 21 -28.56 -23.64 -35.62
C TRP A 21 -27.84 -22.32 -35.92
N GLN A 22 -28.06 -21.28 -35.11
CA GLN A 22 -27.36 -20.00 -35.22
C GLN A 22 -25.86 -20.13 -34.98
N GLU A 23 -25.42 -20.96 -34.02
CA GLU A 23 -23.99 -21.20 -33.79
C GLU A 23 -23.33 -21.93 -34.96
N LYS A 24 -24.05 -22.85 -35.62
CA LYS A 24 -23.54 -23.54 -36.82
C LYS A 24 -23.38 -22.58 -37.99
N GLU A 25 -24.34 -21.68 -38.20
CA GLU A 25 -24.26 -20.63 -39.21
C GLU A 25 -23.10 -19.68 -38.92
N LEU A 26 -22.96 -19.22 -37.67
CA LEU A 26 -21.82 -18.42 -37.21
C LEU A 26 -20.48 -19.10 -37.51
N LEU A 27 -20.35 -20.39 -37.21
CA LEU A 27 -19.11 -21.13 -37.47
C LEU A 27 -18.82 -21.26 -38.98
N GLN A 28 -19.84 -21.36 -39.82
CA GLN A 28 -19.65 -21.36 -41.28
C GLN A 28 -19.17 -20.00 -41.80
N LEU A 29 -19.74 -18.91 -41.29
CA LEU A 29 -19.28 -17.55 -41.60
C LEU A 29 -17.84 -17.35 -41.11
N ALA A 30 -17.53 -17.84 -39.92
CA ALA A 30 -16.19 -17.81 -39.34
C ALA A 30 -15.16 -18.57 -40.16
N ASP A 31 -15.48 -19.77 -40.64
CA ASP A 31 -14.61 -20.56 -41.51
C ASP A 31 -14.44 -19.89 -42.88
N HIS A 32 -15.48 -19.26 -43.42
CA HIS A 32 -15.36 -18.49 -44.66
C HIS A 32 -14.43 -17.29 -44.50
N PHE A 33 -14.62 -16.49 -43.45
CA PHE A 33 -13.75 -15.36 -43.13
C PHE A 33 -12.30 -15.80 -42.91
N PHE A 34 -12.09 -16.88 -42.16
CA PHE A 34 -10.76 -17.46 -41.92
C PHE A 34 -10.05 -17.84 -43.24
N ARG A 35 -10.76 -18.50 -44.16
CA ARG A 35 -10.20 -18.90 -45.47
C ARG A 35 -9.88 -17.71 -46.35
N GLN A 36 -10.73 -16.68 -46.35
CA GLN A 36 -10.46 -15.43 -47.08
C GLN A 36 -9.22 -14.73 -46.53
N TYR A 37 -9.13 -14.57 -45.21
CA TYR A 37 -7.98 -13.99 -44.55
C TYR A 37 -6.70 -14.78 -44.84
N ALA A 38 -6.72 -16.10 -44.71
CA ALA A 38 -5.56 -16.96 -45.00
C ALA A 38 -5.12 -16.88 -46.48
N HIS A 39 -6.05 -16.62 -47.40
CA HIS A 39 -5.74 -16.41 -48.81
C HIS A 39 -5.12 -15.04 -49.08
N LEU A 40 -5.64 -13.98 -48.45
CA LEU A 40 -5.17 -12.60 -48.61
C LEU A 40 -3.83 -12.35 -47.89
N CYS A 41 -3.62 -13.00 -46.75
CA CYS A 41 -2.46 -12.83 -45.88
C CYS A 41 -1.73 -14.17 -45.64
N PRO A 42 -1.10 -14.79 -46.66
CA PRO A 42 -0.51 -16.12 -46.55
C PRO A 42 0.70 -16.21 -45.61
N ASP A 43 1.40 -15.10 -45.41
CA ASP A 43 2.59 -15.04 -44.54
C ASP A 43 2.26 -14.81 -43.05
N ARG A 44 0.98 -14.53 -42.72
CA ARG A 44 0.54 -14.30 -41.33
C ARG A 44 0.11 -15.60 -40.66
N LYS A 45 0.20 -15.63 -39.33
CA LYS A 45 -0.27 -16.78 -38.53
C LYS A 45 -1.79 -16.93 -38.65
N PRO A 46 -2.32 -18.16 -38.53
CA PRO A 46 -3.76 -18.41 -38.56
C PRO A 46 -4.46 -17.75 -37.37
N LEU A 47 -5.65 -17.20 -37.62
CA LEU A 47 -6.48 -16.55 -36.60
C LEU A 47 -7.03 -17.55 -35.58
N PHE A 48 -7.14 -17.09 -34.33
CA PHE A 48 -7.77 -17.83 -33.25
C PHE A 48 -9.28 -17.50 -33.20
N ILE A 49 -10.11 -18.35 -33.81
CA ILE A 49 -11.53 -18.05 -34.09
C ILE A 49 -12.50 -19.04 -33.45
N HIS A 50 -12.30 -20.34 -33.64
CA HIS A 50 -13.24 -21.37 -33.17
C HIS A 50 -12.55 -22.56 -32.48
N PRO A 51 -11.90 -22.34 -31.31
CA PRO A 51 -11.30 -23.43 -30.53
C PRO A 51 -12.36 -24.44 -30.05
N VAL A 52 -11.90 -25.62 -29.61
CA VAL A 52 -12.79 -26.60 -28.98
C VAL A 52 -12.99 -26.27 -27.50
N ASN A 53 -14.19 -26.47 -26.97
CA ASN A 53 -14.47 -26.31 -25.55
C ASN A 53 -14.14 -27.61 -24.76
N GLU A 54 -14.45 -27.62 -23.45
CA GLU A 54 -14.30 -28.79 -22.57
C GLU A 54 -15.03 -30.05 -23.04
N CYS A 55 -16.08 -29.91 -23.86
CA CYS A 55 -16.85 -31.04 -24.39
C CYS A 55 -16.36 -31.49 -25.78
N GLY A 56 -15.28 -30.91 -26.30
CA GLY A 56 -14.76 -31.20 -27.64
C GLY A 56 -15.58 -30.57 -28.78
N VAL A 57 -16.43 -29.60 -28.48
CA VAL A 57 -17.28 -28.91 -29.47
C VAL A 57 -16.61 -27.60 -29.88
N GLN A 58 -16.53 -27.35 -31.19
CA GLN A 58 -16.03 -26.07 -31.71
C GLN A 58 -17.00 -24.95 -31.38
N LYS A 59 -16.49 -23.89 -30.76
CA LYS A 59 -17.25 -22.71 -30.35
C LYS A 59 -16.52 -21.45 -30.79
N PHE A 60 -17.26 -20.46 -31.26
CA PHE A 60 -16.70 -19.18 -31.66
C PHE A 60 -16.24 -18.37 -30.44
N VAL A 61 -15.05 -17.77 -30.47
CA VAL A 61 -14.44 -17.11 -29.30
C VAL A 61 -15.31 -16.01 -28.69
N SER A 62 -16.03 -15.21 -29.47
CA SER A 62 -16.92 -14.18 -28.91
C SER A 62 -18.09 -14.76 -28.13
N THR A 63 -18.54 -15.97 -28.47
CA THR A 63 -19.64 -16.64 -27.76
C THR A 63 -19.20 -17.27 -26.44
N THR A 64 -17.89 -17.36 -26.16
CA THR A 64 -17.38 -17.81 -24.86
C THR A 64 -17.38 -16.68 -23.82
N VAL A 65 -17.35 -15.42 -24.27
CA VAL A 65 -17.46 -14.23 -23.42
C VAL A 65 -18.90 -14.11 -22.92
N ARG A 66 -19.08 -14.17 -21.60
CA ARG A 66 -20.39 -14.15 -20.95
C ARG A 66 -20.51 -12.93 -20.02
N PRO A 67 -20.93 -11.76 -20.54
CA PRO A 67 -21.10 -10.55 -19.73
C PRO A 67 -21.91 -10.82 -18.46
N THR A 68 -21.28 -10.69 -17.30
CA THR A 68 -21.91 -11.01 -16.02
C THR A 68 -21.46 -10.03 -14.94
N LEU A 69 -22.41 -9.33 -14.31
CA LEU A 69 -22.18 -8.50 -13.13
C LEU A 69 -22.36 -9.34 -11.87
N LEU A 70 -21.33 -9.38 -11.02
CA LEU A 70 -21.39 -10.01 -9.70
C LEU A 70 -21.94 -9.02 -8.64
N PRO A 71 -22.57 -9.51 -7.57
CA PRO A 71 -23.22 -8.65 -6.57
C PRO A 71 -22.25 -7.96 -5.58
N TYR A 72 -20.95 -8.06 -5.78
CA TYR A 72 -19.93 -7.53 -4.86
C TYR A 72 -19.51 -6.11 -5.24
N PRO A 73 -19.46 -5.14 -4.31
CA PRO A 73 -19.14 -3.74 -4.60
C PRO A 73 -17.79 -3.52 -5.32
N ASP A 74 -16.75 -4.27 -4.98
CA ASP A 74 -15.44 -4.10 -5.59
C ASP A 74 -15.44 -4.52 -7.07
N MET A 75 -16.34 -5.43 -7.47
CA MET A 75 -16.50 -5.91 -8.85
C MET A 75 -17.13 -4.89 -9.79
N TYR A 76 -17.54 -3.73 -9.29
CA TYR A 76 -18.00 -2.63 -10.13
C TYR A 76 -16.83 -1.84 -10.71
N TYR A 77 -15.62 -2.02 -10.17
CA TYR A 77 -14.38 -1.39 -10.60
C TYR A 77 -13.50 -2.40 -11.33
N TRP A 78 -12.80 -1.94 -12.37
CA TRP A 78 -11.91 -2.80 -13.15
C TRP A 78 -10.81 -3.43 -12.29
N SER A 79 -10.29 -2.68 -11.30
CA SER A 79 -9.23 -3.14 -10.39
C SER A 79 -9.70 -4.28 -9.48
N GLY A 80 -10.95 -4.22 -9.01
CA GLY A 80 -11.55 -5.30 -8.20
C GLY A 80 -11.77 -6.58 -9.03
N CYS A 81 -12.26 -6.45 -10.26
CA CYS A 81 -12.37 -7.60 -11.18
C CYS A 81 -11.00 -8.23 -11.47
N ALA A 82 -10.00 -7.40 -11.76
CA ALA A 82 -8.65 -7.84 -12.10
C ALA A 82 -7.96 -8.53 -10.91
N SER A 83 -8.03 -7.93 -9.71
CA SER A 83 -7.49 -8.52 -8.48
C SER A 83 -8.14 -9.86 -8.17
N PHE A 84 -9.47 -9.96 -8.28
CA PHE A 84 -10.16 -11.22 -8.04
C PHE A 84 -9.73 -12.32 -9.01
N VAL A 85 -9.71 -12.07 -10.32
CA VAL A 85 -9.33 -13.10 -11.30
C VAL A 85 -7.89 -13.57 -11.09
N CYS A 86 -6.98 -12.62 -10.88
CA CYS A 86 -5.58 -12.88 -10.57
C CYS A 86 -5.40 -13.71 -9.29
N ASP A 87 -6.13 -13.40 -8.23
CA ASP A 87 -6.02 -14.09 -6.93
C ASP A 87 -6.79 -15.42 -6.88
N TYR A 88 -7.86 -15.54 -7.65
CA TYR A 88 -8.75 -16.70 -7.66
C TYR A 88 -8.27 -17.86 -8.54
N LEU A 89 -7.51 -17.56 -9.59
CA LEU A 89 -7.04 -18.56 -10.54
C LEU A 89 -5.56 -18.87 -10.38
N ILE A 90 -5.19 -20.13 -10.55
CA ILE A 90 -3.80 -20.56 -10.68
C ILE A 90 -3.43 -20.56 -12.16
N MET A 91 -2.35 -19.83 -12.49
CA MET A 91 -1.82 -19.79 -13.85
C MET A 91 -1.24 -21.15 -14.25
N GLU A 92 -1.63 -21.63 -15.42
CA GLU A 92 -1.02 -22.76 -16.11
C GLU A 92 -0.46 -22.29 -17.47
N PRO A 93 0.83 -22.57 -17.77
CA PRO A 93 1.44 -22.12 -19.00
C PRO A 93 0.84 -22.86 -20.21
N LEU A 94 0.91 -22.23 -21.38
CA LEU A 94 0.53 -22.88 -22.63
C LEU A 94 1.43 -24.10 -22.89
N LYS A 95 0.84 -25.20 -23.37
CA LYS A 95 1.60 -26.42 -23.76
C LYS A 95 2.71 -26.12 -24.77
N CYS A 96 2.47 -25.17 -25.66
CA CYS A 96 3.45 -24.66 -26.60
C CYS A 96 3.35 -23.13 -26.59
N PRO A 97 4.44 -22.40 -26.27
CA PRO A 97 4.38 -20.96 -26.08
C PRO A 97 4.22 -20.17 -27.38
N ILE A 98 4.45 -20.78 -28.55
CA ILE A 98 4.44 -20.08 -29.86
C ILE A 98 3.11 -20.22 -30.63
N THR A 99 2.18 -21.02 -30.11
CA THR A 99 0.88 -21.29 -30.72
C THR A 99 -0.24 -21.06 -29.73
N PRO A 100 -1.39 -20.51 -30.16
CA PRO A 100 -2.58 -20.40 -29.32
C PRO A 100 -3.06 -21.79 -28.87
N PRO A 101 -3.78 -21.88 -27.74
CA PRO A 101 -4.28 -23.15 -27.22
C PRO A 101 -5.29 -23.78 -28.19
N SER A 102 -5.28 -25.10 -28.32
CA SER A 102 -6.27 -25.81 -29.16
C SER A 102 -7.68 -25.76 -28.57
N SER A 103 -7.76 -25.61 -27.25
CA SER A 103 -9.00 -25.63 -26.48
C SER A 103 -9.16 -24.34 -25.70
N LEU A 104 -10.39 -23.83 -25.60
CA LEU A 104 -10.74 -22.67 -24.79
C LEU A 104 -11.88 -23.06 -23.86
N TYR A 105 -11.60 -23.04 -22.55
CA TYR A 105 -12.54 -23.49 -21.55
C TYR A 105 -13.54 -22.39 -21.21
N SER A 106 -14.76 -22.76 -20.85
CA SER A 106 -15.74 -21.79 -20.40
C SER A 106 -15.34 -21.12 -19.08
N PRO A 107 -15.67 -19.83 -18.88
CA PRO A 107 -15.52 -19.14 -17.59
C PRO A 107 -16.04 -19.92 -16.38
N THR A 108 -17.16 -20.63 -16.53
CA THR A 108 -17.75 -21.46 -15.46
C THR A 108 -16.89 -22.67 -15.09
N THR A 109 -16.26 -23.31 -16.07
CA THR A 109 -15.37 -24.45 -15.84
C THR A 109 -14.06 -23.99 -15.20
N ILE A 110 -13.52 -22.87 -15.68
CA ILE A 110 -12.32 -22.24 -15.12
C ILE A 110 -12.52 -21.85 -13.65
N LEU A 111 -13.67 -21.26 -13.31
CA LEU A 111 -14.00 -20.95 -11.91
C LEU A 111 -14.12 -22.21 -11.04
N LYS A 112 -14.73 -23.28 -11.55
CA LYS A 112 -14.89 -24.54 -10.82
C LYS A 112 -13.55 -25.21 -10.46
N TYR A 113 -12.59 -25.18 -11.38
CA TYR A 113 -11.28 -25.82 -11.17
C TYR A 113 -10.21 -24.85 -10.65
N GLN A 114 -10.45 -23.55 -10.70
CA GLN A 114 -9.57 -22.47 -10.25
C GLN A 114 -8.18 -22.49 -10.91
N ARG A 115 -8.11 -22.89 -12.18
CA ARG A 115 -6.87 -22.96 -12.99
C ARG A 115 -7.16 -22.62 -14.43
N GLY A 116 -6.18 -22.05 -15.14
CA GLY A 116 -6.33 -21.75 -16.56
C GLY A 116 -5.07 -21.12 -17.16
N ASN A 117 -5.07 -20.98 -18.48
CA ASN A 117 -4.02 -20.26 -19.20
C ASN A 117 -4.39 -18.78 -19.43
N CYS A 118 -3.52 -18.03 -20.11
CA CYS A 118 -3.73 -16.60 -20.37
C CYS A 118 -5.05 -16.28 -21.11
N PHE A 119 -5.49 -17.14 -22.03
CA PHE A 119 -6.76 -16.96 -22.74
C PHE A 119 -7.96 -17.20 -21.82
N ASP A 120 -7.89 -18.24 -20.99
CA ASP A 120 -8.94 -18.56 -20.02
C ASP A 120 -9.13 -17.42 -19.01
N PHE A 121 -8.03 -16.89 -18.46
CA PHE A 121 -8.08 -15.74 -17.57
C PHE A 121 -8.65 -14.49 -18.27
N THR A 122 -8.20 -14.21 -19.51
CA THR A 122 -8.63 -13.06 -20.30
C THR A 122 -10.13 -13.09 -20.57
N VAL A 123 -10.67 -14.24 -20.98
CA VAL A 123 -12.11 -14.40 -21.26
C VAL A 123 -12.94 -14.24 -19.99
N LEU A 124 -12.49 -14.80 -18.85
CA LEU A 124 -13.16 -14.60 -17.56
C LEU A 124 -13.16 -13.13 -17.15
N LEU A 125 -12.00 -12.48 -17.17
CA LEU A 125 -11.85 -11.07 -16.78
C LEU A 125 -12.68 -10.14 -17.69
N CYS A 126 -12.60 -10.33 -19.00
CA CYS A 126 -13.36 -9.57 -19.98
C CYS A 126 -14.88 -9.75 -19.78
N SER A 127 -15.33 -10.98 -19.48
CA SER A 127 -16.74 -11.27 -19.15
C SER A 127 -17.24 -10.49 -17.92
N LEU A 128 -16.42 -10.36 -16.88
CA LEU A 128 -16.76 -9.58 -15.68
C LEU A 128 -16.75 -8.07 -15.96
N LEU A 129 -15.73 -7.56 -16.67
CA LEU A 129 -15.60 -6.14 -17.00
C LEU A 129 -16.74 -5.63 -17.89
N ILE A 130 -17.09 -6.39 -18.94
CA ILE A 130 -18.25 -6.07 -19.80
C ILE A 130 -19.54 -6.14 -18.98
N GLY A 131 -19.66 -7.10 -18.07
CA GLY A 131 -20.78 -7.20 -17.14
C GLY A 131 -20.91 -5.97 -16.23
N ALA A 132 -19.79 -5.43 -15.76
CA ALA A 132 -19.73 -4.14 -15.08
C ALA A 132 -19.94 -2.95 -16.03
N GLY A 133 -19.98 -3.12 -17.35
CA GLY A 133 -20.26 -2.04 -18.31
C GLY A 133 -19.02 -1.27 -18.75
N TYR A 134 -17.82 -1.83 -18.57
CA TYR A 134 -16.62 -1.36 -19.26
C TYR A 134 -16.63 -1.76 -20.73
N ASP A 135 -15.98 -0.95 -21.57
CA ASP A 135 -15.74 -1.29 -22.97
C ASP A 135 -14.48 -2.15 -23.09
N ALA A 136 -14.63 -3.44 -22.82
CA ALA A 136 -13.51 -4.38 -22.71
C ALA A 136 -13.48 -5.40 -23.86
N TYR A 137 -12.27 -5.76 -24.26
CA TYR A 137 -11.96 -6.69 -25.34
C TYR A 137 -10.91 -7.68 -24.87
N CYS A 138 -11.08 -8.95 -25.25
CA CYS A 138 -10.01 -9.93 -25.19
C CYS A 138 -9.04 -9.64 -26.33
N VAL A 139 -7.74 -9.60 -26.02
CA VAL A 139 -6.66 -9.38 -26.97
C VAL A 139 -5.88 -10.67 -27.13
N HIS A 140 -5.57 -11.02 -28.37
CA HIS A 140 -4.63 -12.08 -28.72
C HIS A 140 -3.46 -11.47 -29.47
N GLY A 141 -2.26 -11.77 -29.01
CA GLY A 141 -1.04 -11.22 -29.59
C GLY A 141 0.22 -11.82 -29.00
N TYR A 142 1.28 -11.02 -28.99
CA TYR A 142 2.61 -11.42 -28.52
C TYR A 142 3.06 -10.58 -27.34
N ALA A 143 3.69 -11.22 -26.37
CA ALA A 143 4.23 -10.56 -25.19
C ALA A 143 5.63 -11.11 -24.84
N THR A 144 6.31 -10.44 -23.93
CA THR A 144 7.63 -10.88 -23.45
C THR A 144 7.54 -12.16 -22.60
N LEU A 145 8.69 -12.78 -22.32
CA LEU A 145 8.76 -14.03 -21.56
C LEU A 145 8.19 -13.87 -20.15
N GLU A 146 8.49 -12.75 -19.50
CA GLU A 146 8.12 -12.43 -18.13
C GLU A 146 6.59 -12.36 -18.02
N MET A 147 5.96 -11.62 -18.95
CA MET A 147 4.50 -11.51 -19.08
C MET A 147 3.83 -12.86 -19.31
N CYS A 148 4.41 -13.71 -20.18
CA CYS A 148 3.85 -15.02 -20.51
C CYS A 148 4.00 -16.05 -19.38
N SER A 149 5.04 -15.91 -18.56
CA SER A 149 5.41 -16.89 -17.53
C SER A 149 4.97 -16.48 -16.13
N LEU A 150 4.35 -15.30 -15.97
CA LEU A 150 4.04 -14.68 -14.68
C LEU A 150 5.32 -14.56 -13.81
N ASP A 151 6.43 -14.22 -14.45
CA ASP A 151 7.68 -13.98 -13.73
C ASP A 151 7.74 -12.50 -13.36
N GLN A 152 7.68 -12.22 -12.06
CA GLN A 152 7.71 -10.86 -11.51
C GLN A 152 9.00 -10.60 -10.74
N THR A 153 9.97 -11.52 -10.78
CA THR A 153 11.21 -11.45 -9.98
C THR A 153 12.09 -10.26 -10.32
N GLN A 154 11.90 -9.61 -11.46
CA GLN A 154 12.59 -8.38 -11.87
C GLN A 154 11.73 -7.12 -11.69
N GLU A 155 10.46 -7.27 -11.30
CA GLU A 155 9.58 -6.13 -11.08
C GLU A 155 9.74 -5.63 -9.64
N LEU A 156 9.82 -4.31 -9.48
CA LEU A 156 9.72 -3.67 -8.18
C LEU A 156 8.31 -3.89 -7.59
N CYS A 157 8.27 -4.42 -6.36
CA CYS A 157 7.03 -4.65 -5.65
C CYS A 157 6.19 -3.35 -5.55
N PRO A 158 4.91 -3.35 -5.98
CA PRO A 158 4.07 -2.14 -5.94
C PRO A 158 3.95 -1.51 -4.54
N ARG A 159 4.09 -2.31 -3.48
CA ARG A 159 4.04 -1.85 -2.08
C ARG A 159 5.29 -1.07 -1.65
N LEU A 160 6.40 -1.21 -2.37
CA LEU A 160 7.64 -0.48 -2.12
C LEU A 160 7.72 0.83 -2.93
N ARG A 161 6.81 1.03 -3.89
CA ARG A 161 6.75 2.28 -4.65
C ARG A 161 6.35 3.41 -3.70
N LYS A 162 7.25 4.36 -3.49
CA LYS A 162 6.91 5.61 -2.80
C LYS A 162 5.81 6.33 -3.61
N PRO A 163 4.77 6.88 -2.96
CA PRO A 163 3.86 7.78 -3.64
C PRO A 163 4.67 8.88 -4.33
N PRO A 164 4.28 9.34 -5.54
CA PRO A 164 4.95 10.47 -6.15
C PRO A 164 4.92 11.63 -5.15
N GLU A 165 6.09 12.15 -4.80
CA GLU A 165 6.22 13.31 -3.93
C GLU A 165 5.44 14.45 -4.59
N VAL A 166 4.28 14.78 -4.01
CA VAL A 166 3.59 16.02 -4.35
C VAL A 166 4.55 17.12 -3.92
N PRO A 167 4.97 18.04 -4.82
CA PRO A 167 5.82 19.15 -4.42
C PRO A 167 5.14 19.85 -3.25
N GLU A 168 5.73 19.76 -2.06
CA GLU A 168 5.28 20.57 -0.94
C GLU A 168 5.38 22.03 -1.40
N GLU A 169 4.25 22.74 -1.42
CA GLU A 169 4.28 24.17 -1.65
C GLU A 169 5.18 24.78 -0.58
N GLU A 170 6.29 25.38 -1.01
CA GLU A 170 7.22 26.06 -0.10
C GLU A 170 6.44 27.12 0.69
N ASP A 171 6.23 26.87 1.97
CA ASP A 171 5.66 27.82 2.90
C ASP A 171 6.50 29.11 2.86
N PRO A 172 5.96 30.29 2.46
CA PRO A 172 6.75 31.50 2.21
C PRO A 172 7.21 32.22 3.50
N ASN A 173 7.24 31.54 4.64
CA ASN A 173 7.70 32.10 5.91
C ASN A 173 9.20 31.91 6.11
N LYS A 174 9.95 32.72 5.34
CA LYS A 174 11.40 32.91 5.43
C LYS A 174 11.81 33.71 6.68
N TYR A 175 11.50 33.24 7.89
CA TYR A 175 12.16 33.70 9.14
C TYR A 175 12.07 32.61 10.22
N ARG A 176 12.67 31.44 9.99
CA ARG A 176 12.95 30.49 11.07
C ARG A 176 14.15 31.03 11.85
N ILE A 177 13.93 31.49 13.08
CA ILE A 177 14.99 31.92 13.99
C ILE A 177 15.90 30.70 14.23
N GLN A 178 17.13 30.76 13.73
CA GLN A 178 18.14 29.74 14.01
C GLN A 178 18.59 29.93 15.45
N TYR A 179 18.34 28.93 16.29
CA TYR A 179 18.95 28.84 17.60
C TYR A 179 20.49 28.79 17.41
N PRO A 180 21.27 29.53 18.21
CA PRO A 180 22.72 29.39 18.18
C PRO A 180 23.06 27.95 18.56
N LEU A 181 23.50 27.16 17.58
CA LEU A 181 24.12 25.87 17.83
C LEU A 181 25.27 26.10 18.83
N GLU A 182 25.45 25.15 19.75
CA GLU A 182 26.60 25.16 20.67
C GLU A 182 27.87 25.52 19.91
N PRO A 183 28.75 26.38 20.45
CA PRO A 183 29.94 26.83 19.76
C PRO A 183 30.91 25.67 19.56
N GLN A 184 30.70 24.92 18.48
CA GLN A 184 31.62 23.91 18.00
C GLN A 184 32.79 24.62 17.34
N SER A 185 34.00 24.14 17.61
CA SER A 185 35.22 24.70 17.03
C SER A 185 35.11 24.68 15.51
N LYS A 186 35.20 25.85 14.86
CA LYS A 186 35.19 25.97 13.39
C LYS A 186 36.25 25.08 12.73
N PHE A 187 37.33 24.79 13.44
CA PHE A 187 38.39 23.89 12.98
C PHE A 187 37.95 22.42 13.00
N GLU A 188 37.21 21.97 14.01
CA GLU A 188 36.71 20.59 14.10
C GLU A 188 35.60 20.34 13.08
N LEU A 189 34.70 21.31 12.88
CA LEU A 189 33.71 21.27 11.80
C LEU A 189 34.38 21.24 10.43
N GLN A 190 35.43 22.05 10.21
CA GLN A 190 36.19 21.99 8.96
C GLN A 190 36.98 20.68 8.81
N GLN A 191 37.50 20.09 9.87
CA GLN A 191 38.18 18.79 9.81
C GLN A 191 37.21 17.64 9.55
N LYS A 192 36.03 17.63 10.17
CA LYS A 192 34.97 16.65 9.90
C LYS A 192 34.43 16.81 8.48
N ALA A 193 34.07 18.02 8.07
CA ALA A 193 33.61 18.29 6.72
C ALA A 193 34.67 18.01 5.65
N LYS A 194 35.96 18.19 5.96
CA LYS A 194 37.05 17.83 5.04
C LYS A 194 37.25 16.31 4.97
N LYS A 195 37.12 15.59 6.09
CA LYS A 195 37.15 14.12 6.10
C LYS A 195 35.95 13.53 5.36
N GLU A 196 34.75 14.04 5.62
CA GLU A 196 33.52 13.65 4.92
C GLU A 196 33.66 13.92 3.42
N LYS A 197 34.11 15.10 3.00
CA LYS A 197 34.37 15.39 1.58
C LYS A 197 35.50 14.59 0.94
N GLU A 198 36.42 14.05 1.73
CA GLU A 198 37.48 13.14 1.25
C GLU A 198 36.98 11.69 1.15
N THR A 199 35.99 11.28 1.96
CA THR A 199 35.44 9.91 1.98
C THR A 199 34.16 9.73 1.16
N GLU A 200 33.30 10.75 1.06
CA GLU A 200 32.07 10.75 0.28
C GLU A 200 32.30 10.36 -1.19
N PRO A 201 33.22 10.99 -1.95
CA PRO A 201 33.39 10.64 -3.36
C PRO A 201 33.93 9.22 -3.54
N ALA A 202 34.76 8.73 -2.61
CA ALA A 202 35.26 7.36 -2.68
C ALA A 202 34.16 6.33 -2.38
N GLN A 203 33.28 6.61 -1.41
CA GLN A 203 32.14 5.73 -1.08
C GLN A 203 31.03 5.79 -2.13
N GLU A 204 30.85 6.94 -2.78
CA GLU A 204 29.89 7.12 -3.87
C GLU A 204 30.39 6.44 -5.15
N GLU A 205 31.69 6.56 -5.48
CA GLU A 205 32.31 5.78 -6.57
C GLU A 205 32.24 4.26 -6.30
N GLU A 206 32.51 3.79 -5.08
CA GLU A 206 32.44 2.36 -4.73
C GLU A 206 30.99 1.83 -4.83
N ARG A 207 29.99 2.63 -4.41
CA ARG A 207 28.56 2.30 -4.59
C ARG A 207 28.12 2.33 -6.05
N GLU A 208 28.57 3.31 -6.83
CA GLU A 208 28.26 3.38 -8.26
C GLU A 208 28.91 2.20 -9.01
N GLU A 209 30.14 1.81 -8.66
CA GLU A 209 30.79 0.61 -9.22
C GLU A 209 30.05 -0.67 -8.84
N GLU A 210 29.61 -0.82 -7.59
CA GLU A 210 28.77 -1.94 -7.14
C GLU A 210 27.41 -1.96 -7.86
N GLU A 211 26.73 -0.82 -7.99
CA GLU A 211 25.46 -0.70 -8.72
C GLU A 211 25.62 -1.05 -10.20
N ILE A 212 26.71 -0.61 -10.85
CA ILE A 212 27.01 -0.94 -12.24
C ILE A 212 27.31 -2.44 -12.39
N GLU A 213 28.09 -3.04 -11.49
CA GLU A 213 28.35 -4.49 -11.50
C GLU A 213 27.06 -5.30 -11.29
N GLU A 214 26.18 -4.89 -10.37
CA GLU A 214 24.84 -5.48 -10.20
C GLU A 214 24.00 -5.37 -11.49
N GLU A 215 23.95 -4.17 -12.08
CA GLU A 215 23.16 -3.90 -13.29
C GLU A 215 23.70 -4.66 -14.53
N GLU A 216 25.02 -4.89 -14.61
CA GLU A 216 25.62 -5.73 -15.66
C GLU A 216 25.30 -7.21 -15.49
N VAL A 217 25.19 -7.69 -14.25
CA VAL A 217 24.82 -9.08 -13.92
C VAL A 217 23.32 -9.33 -14.12
N GLU A 218 22.48 -8.32 -13.89
CA GLU A 218 21.02 -8.41 -14.00
C GLU A 218 20.48 -8.32 -15.44
N LYS A 219 21.31 -7.96 -16.43
CA LYS A 219 20.87 -7.89 -17.84
C LYS A 219 20.19 -9.20 -18.25
N PRO A 220 18.89 -9.17 -18.63
CA PRO A 220 18.12 -10.38 -18.88
C PRO A 220 18.76 -11.17 -20.01
N LYS A 221 18.87 -12.48 -19.81
CA LYS A 221 19.36 -13.41 -20.84
C LYS A 221 18.51 -13.22 -22.09
N ARG A 222 19.15 -13.03 -23.24
CA ARG A 222 18.45 -12.82 -24.53
C ARG A 222 17.45 -13.96 -24.77
N ASP A 223 16.14 -13.64 -24.77
CA ASP A 223 15.08 -14.62 -25.01
C ASP A 223 15.10 -15.09 -26.48
N PRO A 224 15.37 -16.38 -26.76
CA PRO A 224 15.38 -16.91 -28.13
C PRO A 224 14.01 -16.82 -28.81
N LEU A 225 12.92 -16.72 -28.04
CA LEU A 225 11.54 -16.66 -28.53
C LEU A 225 10.92 -15.26 -28.41
N HIS A 226 11.73 -14.21 -28.23
CA HIS A 226 11.24 -12.85 -28.15
C HIS A 226 10.40 -12.49 -29.38
N GLY A 227 9.18 -11.99 -29.16
CA GLY A 227 8.22 -11.66 -30.23
C GLY A 227 7.47 -12.85 -30.85
N LEU A 228 7.78 -14.10 -30.44
CA LEU A 228 7.11 -15.30 -30.96
C LEU A 228 6.10 -15.90 -29.97
N ARG A 229 6.19 -15.53 -28.68
CA ARG A 229 5.36 -16.06 -27.61
C ARG A 229 3.94 -15.51 -27.69
N VAL A 230 2.98 -16.41 -27.79
CA VAL A 230 1.56 -16.09 -27.84
C VAL A 230 1.05 -15.84 -26.43
N HIS A 231 0.35 -14.72 -26.27
CA HIS A 231 -0.27 -14.33 -25.02
C HIS A 231 -1.66 -13.73 -25.27
N ALA A 232 -2.46 -13.65 -24.21
CA ALA A 232 -3.76 -13.01 -24.23
C ALA A 232 -3.92 -12.12 -23.01
N TRP A 233 -4.49 -10.93 -23.22
CA TRP A 233 -4.73 -9.93 -22.18
C TRP A 233 -6.00 -9.14 -22.47
N VAL A 234 -6.40 -8.24 -21.57
CA VAL A 234 -7.61 -7.43 -21.77
C VAL A 234 -7.25 -6.01 -22.20
N LEU A 235 -7.97 -5.49 -23.19
CA LEU A 235 -7.96 -4.09 -23.59
C LEU A 235 -9.23 -3.41 -23.08
N VAL A 236 -9.09 -2.26 -22.43
CA VAL A 236 -10.22 -1.42 -22.01
C VAL A 236 -10.13 -0.09 -22.73
N LEU A 237 -11.14 0.24 -23.55
CA LEU A 237 -11.22 1.49 -24.29
C LEU A 237 -11.70 2.64 -23.40
N ALA A 238 -11.21 3.85 -23.70
CA ALA A 238 -11.64 5.08 -23.05
C ALA A 238 -13.13 5.40 -23.29
N GLY A 239 -13.73 6.18 -22.38
CA GLY A 239 -15.08 6.74 -22.53
C GLY A 239 -16.12 6.14 -21.59
N LYS A 240 -16.36 4.81 -21.64
CA LYS A 240 -17.31 4.17 -20.71
C LYS A 240 -16.74 4.13 -19.29
N ARG A 241 -17.62 4.18 -18.28
CA ARG A 241 -17.24 4.06 -16.84
C ARG A 241 -16.19 5.09 -16.36
N LYS A 242 -16.11 6.27 -16.98
CA LYS A 242 -15.14 7.35 -16.68
C LYS A 242 -13.67 6.94 -16.87
N VAL A 243 -13.40 5.98 -17.76
CA VAL A 243 -12.04 5.65 -18.17
C VAL A 243 -11.53 6.78 -19.06
N SER A 244 -10.44 7.45 -18.64
CA SER A 244 -9.85 8.61 -19.34
C SER A 244 -9.02 8.20 -20.55
N GLU A 245 -8.22 7.15 -20.39
CA GLU A 245 -7.27 6.67 -21.40
C GLU A 245 -7.46 5.19 -21.63
N THR A 246 -7.22 4.74 -22.85
CA THR A 246 -7.24 3.33 -23.21
C THR A 246 -6.03 2.64 -22.60
N PHE A 247 -6.23 1.47 -22.00
CA PHE A 247 -5.16 0.74 -21.31
C PHE A 247 -5.32 -0.78 -21.43
N PHE A 248 -4.22 -1.49 -21.18
CA PHE A 248 -4.20 -2.95 -21.10
C PHE A 248 -4.27 -3.42 -19.65
N ILE A 249 -4.82 -4.60 -19.43
CA ILE A 249 -4.76 -5.30 -18.14
C ILE A 249 -4.11 -6.65 -18.38
N ASN A 250 -2.97 -6.89 -17.72
CA ASN A 250 -2.40 -8.23 -17.65
C ASN A 250 -3.31 -9.08 -16.76
N PRO A 251 -3.95 -10.14 -17.29
CA PRO A 251 -4.90 -10.92 -16.52
C PRO A 251 -4.24 -11.75 -15.42
N PHE A 252 -2.95 -12.07 -15.53
CA PHE A 252 -2.23 -12.85 -14.53
C PHE A 252 -1.82 -12.05 -13.29
N THR A 253 -1.48 -10.77 -13.45
CA THR A 253 -1.10 -9.88 -12.32
C THR A 253 -2.26 -9.00 -11.87
N GLY A 254 -3.21 -8.71 -12.76
CA GLY A 254 -4.30 -7.77 -12.55
C GLY A 254 -3.86 -6.30 -12.63
N ASN A 255 -2.61 -6.03 -13.04
CA ASN A 255 -2.06 -4.68 -13.13
C ASN A 255 -2.51 -3.98 -14.43
N PRO A 256 -2.75 -2.66 -14.39
CA PRO A 256 -2.95 -1.85 -15.58
C PRO A 256 -1.60 -1.55 -16.25
N HIS A 257 -1.58 -1.54 -17.57
CA HIS A 257 -0.43 -1.20 -18.40
C HIS A 257 -0.83 -0.18 -19.46
N SER A 258 0.07 0.74 -19.79
CA SER A 258 -0.12 1.64 -20.92
C SER A 258 -0.19 0.84 -22.23
N THR A 259 -0.91 1.35 -23.23
CA THR A 259 -0.90 0.75 -24.58
C THR A 259 0.48 0.81 -25.24
N THR A 260 1.37 1.67 -24.73
CA THR A 260 2.74 1.86 -25.23
C THR A 260 3.78 1.03 -24.48
N ASP A 261 3.36 0.16 -23.56
CA ASP A 261 4.25 -0.66 -22.75
C ASP A 261 5.03 -1.67 -23.63
N GLU A 262 6.32 -1.83 -23.33
CA GLU A 262 7.26 -2.65 -24.09
C GLU A 262 7.04 -4.14 -23.89
N CYS A 263 6.34 -4.54 -22.82
CA CYS A 263 5.98 -5.92 -22.57
C CYS A 263 5.01 -6.50 -23.63
N PHE A 264 4.27 -5.65 -24.37
CA PHE A 264 3.30 -6.06 -25.38
C PHE A 264 3.87 -5.81 -26.80
N LEU A 265 4.29 -6.91 -27.44
CA LEU A 265 5.08 -6.90 -28.66
C LEU A 265 4.24 -6.86 -29.95
N GLY A 266 2.92 -7.05 -29.86
CA GLY A 266 2.01 -6.85 -30.99
C GLY A 266 0.66 -7.52 -30.81
N ILE A 267 -0.35 -7.05 -31.54
CA ILE A 267 -1.72 -7.58 -31.51
C ILE A 267 -2.06 -8.23 -32.85
N GLU A 268 -2.62 -9.44 -32.82
CA GLU A 268 -3.13 -10.13 -34.00
C GLU A 268 -4.65 -9.93 -34.15
N SER A 269 -5.39 -10.11 -33.06
CA SER A 269 -6.84 -9.93 -33.07
C SER A 269 -7.38 -9.54 -31.70
N ILE A 270 -8.56 -8.92 -31.71
CA ILE A 270 -9.32 -8.59 -30.52
C ILE A 270 -10.77 -9.05 -30.67
N TRP A 271 -11.44 -9.38 -29.58
CA TRP A 271 -12.85 -9.76 -29.62
C TRP A 271 -13.56 -9.42 -28.31
N ASN A 272 -14.87 -9.23 -28.41
CA ASN A 272 -15.76 -9.10 -27.25
C ASN A 272 -17.01 -9.96 -27.47
N HIS A 273 -18.02 -9.81 -26.63
CA HIS A 273 -19.29 -10.52 -26.76
C HIS A 273 -20.13 -10.18 -28.01
N ARG A 274 -19.74 -9.17 -28.81
CA ARG A 274 -20.49 -8.66 -29.96
C ARG A 274 -19.84 -8.97 -31.30
N ASN A 275 -18.50 -8.95 -31.38
CA ASN A 275 -17.80 -9.11 -32.65
C ASN A 275 -16.36 -9.62 -32.46
N TYR A 276 -15.67 -9.77 -33.59
CA TYR A 276 -14.27 -10.14 -33.71
C TYR A 276 -13.60 -9.18 -34.72
N TRP A 277 -12.43 -8.67 -34.36
CA TRP A 277 -11.64 -7.76 -35.19
C TRP A 277 -10.23 -8.31 -35.38
N VAL A 278 -9.73 -8.22 -36.60
CA VAL A 278 -8.36 -8.57 -36.96
C VAL A 278 -7.56 -7.30 -37.11
N ASN A 279 -6.39 -7.24 -36.49
CA ASN A 279 -5.49 -6.11 -36.65
C ASN A 279 -4.80 -6.18 -38.02
N MET A 280 -4.93 -5.13 -38.82
CA MET A 280 -4.30 -5.00 -40.14
C MET A 280 -3.08 -4.05 -40.13
N GLN A 281 -2.76 -3.49 -38.97
CA GLN A 281 -1.65 -2.54 -38.76
C GLN A 281 -0.30 -3.26 -38.61
N GLU A 282 0.80 -2.52 -38.82
CA GLU A 282 2.16 -3.03 -38.61
C GLU A 282 2.58 -2.96 -37.13
N CYS A 283 2.86 -4.11 -36.51
CA CYS A 283 3.30 -4.21 -35.11
C CYS A 283 4.84 -4.25 -34.91
N ARG A 284 5.65 -3.75 -35.86
CA ARG A 284 7.12 -3.89 -35.80
C ARG A 284 7.78 -3.25 -34.58
N LYS A 285 7.15 -2.22 -34.00
CA LYS A 285 7.62 -1.49 -32.81
C LYS A 285 6.77 -1.80 -31.57
N GLY A 286 6.15 -2.97 -31.52
CA GLY A 286 5.20 -3.30 -30.47
C GLY A 286 3.86 -2.61 -30.68
N CYS A 287 3.22 -2.24 -29.56
CA CYS A 287 1.89 -1.62 -29.56
C CYS A 287 1.90 -0.08 -29.54
N LYS A 288 3.08 0.56 -29.60
CA LYS A 288 3.25 2.03 -29.42
C LYS A 288 2.52 2.89 -30.45
N ASP A 289 2.51 2.46 -31.72
CA ASP A 289 1.99 3.22 -32.86
C ASP A 289 0.59 2.74 -33.32
N LEU A 290 -0.10 1.90 -32.52
CA LEU A 290 -1.39 1.31 -32.90
C LEU A 290 -2.56 2.28 -32.67
N SER A 291 -3.45 2.39 -33.66
CA SER A 291 -4.76 3.02 -33.51
C SER A 291 -5.75 2.04 -32.89
N PHE A 292 -6.48 2.48 -31.87
CA PHE A 292 -7.55 1.73 -31.20
C PHE A 292 -8.95 2.20 -31.61
N ASP A 293 -9.08 2.96 -32.69
CA ASP A 293 -10.38 3.23 -33.31
C ASP A 293 -10.81 2.02 -34.15
N LEU A 294 -11.71 1.21 -33.58
CA LEU A 294 -12.20 -0.02 -34.21
C LEU A 294 -13.13 0.24 -35.41
N SER A 295 -13.48 1.50 -35.66
CA SER A 295 -14.30 1.91 -36.79
C SER A 295 -13.47 2.10 -38.06
N ASP A 296 -12.15 2.20 -37.96
CA ASP A 296 -11.25 2.42 -39.09
C ASP A 296 -10.96 1.11 -39.84
N PRO A 297 -11.47 0.93 -41.07
CA PRO A 297 -11.29 -0.29 -41.84
C PRO A 297 -9.86 -0.49 -42.33
N PHE A 298 -9.01 0.54 -42.32
CA PHE A 298 -7.59 0.39 -42.67
C PHE A 298 -6.79 -0.21 -41.50
N CYS A 299 -7.23 0.04 -40.27
CA CYS A 299 -6.57 -0.46 -39.07
C CYS A 299 -7.14 -1.80 -38.62
N TRP A 300 -8.46 -1.98 -38.68
CA TRP A 300 -9.16 -3.13 -38.15
C TRP A 300 -10.12 -3.73 -39.18
N GLU A 301 -9.92 -5.00 -39.49
CA GLU A 301 -10.87 -5.77 -40.30
C GLU A 301 -11.91 -6.40 -39.37
N ILE A 302 -13.17 -5.96 -39.50
CA ILE A 302 -14.29 -6.42 -38.69
C ILE A 302 -14.95 -7.64 -39.34
N MET A 303 -15.30 -8.64 -38.52
CA MET A 303 -15.93 -9.87 -39.04
C MET A 303 -17.41 -9.66 -39.42
N PHE A 304 -18.17 -8.95 -38.57
CA PHE A 304 -19.56 -8.58 -38.86
C PHE A 304 -19.67 -7.08 -39.02
N SER A 305 -20.17 -6.60 -40.17
CA SER A 305 -20.42 -5.17 -40.34
C SER A 305 -21.53 -4.73 -39.39
N GLU A 306 -21.25 -3.76 -38.51
CA GLU A 306 -22.30 -3.18 -37.67
C GLU A 306 -23.25 -2.36 -38.55
N SER A 307 -24.54 -2.66 -38.49
CA SER A 307 -25.58 -1.77 -39.00
C SER A 307 -25.58 -0.52 -38.10
N ASN A 308 -24.91 0.55 -38.55
CA ASN A 308 -25.02 1.85 -37.91
C ASN A 308 -26.49 2.30 -38.00
N GLU A 309 -27.23 2.17 -36.90
CA GLU A 309 -28.17 3.18 -36.37
C GLU A 309 -28.63 2.75 -34.95
N PRO A 310 -28.37 3.53 -33.89
CA PRO A 310 -29.11 3.38 -32.65
C PRO A 310 -30.56 3.79 -32.93
N SER A 311 -31.45 2.80 -32.91
CA SER A 311 -32.90 2.90 -33.01
C SER A 311 -33.45 4.19 -32.38
N GLN A 312 -33.53 5.27 -33.16
CA GLN A 312 -34.27 6.46 -32.78
C GLN A 312 -35.75 6.12 -32.89
N LEU A 313 -36.47 6.34 -31.80
CA LEU A 313 -37.91 6.19 -31.72
C LEU A 313 -38.59 6.90 -32.92
N PRO A 314 -39.62 6.29 -33.54
CA PRO A 314 -40.23 6.84 -34.74
C PRO A 314 -40.91 8.17 -34.38
N THR A 315 -40.34 9.27 -34.84
CA THR A 315 -41.01 10.57 -34.82
C THR A 315 -41.82 10.66 -36.11
N GLU A 316 -43.13 10.48 -35.98
CA GLU A 316 -44.09 10.69 -37.08
C GLU A 316 -43.92 12.11 -37.65
N SER A 317 -43.65 12.21 -38.95
CA SER A 317 -44.06 13.38 -39.72
C SER A 317 -44.40 12.95 -41.16
N PRO A 318 -45.40 13.60 -41.80
CA PRO A 318 -46.11 13.01 -42.92
C PRO A 318 -45.52 13.37 -44.29
N ASP A 319 -45.65 12.40 -45.20
CA ASP A 319 -45.77 12.44 -46.66
C ASP A 319 -45.17 13.62 -47.44
N LYS A 320 -44.19 13.30 -48.30
CA LYS A 320 -44.16 13.78 -49.69
C LYS A 320 -43.61 12.71 -50.64
N ASP A 321 -44.42 12.43 -51.66
CA ASP A 321 -44.16 11.56 -52.80
C ASP A 321 -42.99 12.00 -53.70
N THR A 322 -42.54 11.03 -54.52
CA THR A 322 -41.70 11.08 -55.74
C THR A 322 -40.18 11.12 -55.52
N ASP A 323 -39.46 10.05 -55.86
CA ASP A 323 -39.04 9.75 -57.24
C ASP A 323 -38.38 8.35 -57.32
N ASP A 324 -38.62 7.64 -58.42
CA ASP A 324 -38.09 6.32 -58.74
C ASP A 324 -36.56 6.40 -58.93
N THR A 325 -35.81 5.92 -57.93
CA THR A 325 -34.42 5.50 -58.12
C THR A 325 -34.31 4.07 -57.62
N GLU A 326 -33.96 3.16 -58.52
CA GLU A 326 -33.59 1.78 -58.22
C GLU A 326 -32.47 1.78 -57.16
N LYS A 327 -32.86 1.75 -55.88
CA LYS A 327 -31.96 1.43 -54.79
C LYS A 327 -31.55 -0.02 -55.03
N LYS A 328 -30.29 -0.23 -55.40
CA LYS A 328 -29.63 -1.51 -55.15
C LYS A 328 -29.94 -1.85 -53.70
N GLU A 329 -30.71 -2.90 -53.48
CA GLU A 329 -30.85 -3.51 -52.16
C GLU A 329 -29.45 -3.94 -51.75
N GLU A 330 -28.73 -3.06 -51.05
CA GLU A 330 -27.61 -3.49 -50.22
C GLU A 330 -28.24 -4.48 -49.25
N ILE A 331 -27.96 -5.77 -49.50
CA ILE A 331 -28.39 -6.86 -48.64
C ILE A 331 -27.94 -6.48 -47.24
N ASP A 332 -28.91 -6.25 -46.35
CA ASP A 332 -28.70 -6.02 -44.94
C ASP A 332 -28.05 -7.27 -44.35
N MET A 333 -26.71 -7.29 -44.35
CA MET A 333 -25.88 -8.36 -43.82
C MET A 333 -25.62 -8.14 -42.32
N SER A 334 -26.59 -7.58 -41.57
CA SER A 334 -26.49 -7.45 -40.13
C SER A 334 -26.67 -8.82 -39.47
N PHE A 335 -25.58 -9.57 -39.31
CA PHE A 335 -25.59 -10.82 -38.55
C PHE A 335 -25.58 -10.50 -37.05
N GLU A 336 -26.64 -10.88 -36.33
CA GLU A 336 -26.71 -10.70 -34.87
C GLU A 336 -25.95 -11.83 -34.15
N MET A 337 -25.01 -11.46 -33.28
CA MET A 337 -24.22 -12.42 -32.50
C MET A 337 -25.14 -13.27 -31.60
N PRO A 338 -25.09 -14.61 -31.67
CA PRO A 338 -25.91 -15.46 -30.81
C PRO A 338 -25.53 -15.30 -29.34
N LEU A 339 -26.48 -15.59 -28.46
CA LEU A 339 -26.23 -15.59 -27.02
C LEU A 339 -25.09 -16.56 -26.68
N SER A 340 -24.24 -16.14 -25.74
CA SER A 340 -23.19 -16.99 -25.20
C SER A 340 -23.75 -18.32 -24.70
N TRP A 341 -23.11 -19.42 -25.11
CA TRP A 341 -23.44 -20.79 -24.71
C TRP A 341 -23.07 -21.11 -23.25
N VAL A 342 -22.28 -20.22 -22.63
CA VAL A 342 -21.79 -20.34 -21.27
C VAL A 342 -22.88 -19.92 -20.28
N ASP A 343 -23.02 -20.70 -19.22
CA ASP A 343 -23.90 -20.38 -18.10
C ASP A 343 -23.49 -19.07 -17.41
N ARG A 344 -24.44 -18.41 -16.74
CA ARG A 344 -24.12 -17.18 -16.00
C ARG A 344 -23.06 -17.48 -14.94
N ILE A 345 -22.03 -16.63 -14.90
CA ILE A 345 -20.97 -16.70 -13.91
C ILE A 345 -21.57 -16.48 -12.52
N LYS A 346 -21.29 -17.40 -11.59
CA LYS A 346 -21.73 -17.33 -10.19
C LYS A 346 -20.53 -17.57 -9.31
N VAL A 347 -20.34 -16.66 -8.34
CA VAL A 347 -19.31 -16.77 -7.31
C VAL A 347 -20.04 -16.61 -5.97
N SER A 348 -19.96 -17.61 -5.11
CA SER A 348 -20.55 -17.58 -3.77
C SER A 348 -19.77 -16.64 -2.84
N CYS A 349 -20.41 -16.19 -1.75
CA CYS A 349 -19.76 -15.29 -0.78
C CYS A 349 -18.48 -15.91 -0.21
N ARG A 350 -18.50 -17.23 0.05
CA ARG A 350 -17.34 -17.98 0.54
C ARG A 350 -16.18 -18.00 -0.46
N GLU A 351 -16.47 -18.16 -1.75
CA GLU A 351 -15.45 -18.13 -2.81
C GLU A 351 -14.89 -16.72 -3.04
N TYR A 352 -15.73 -15.70 -2.86
CA TYR A 352 -15.29 -14.31 -2.95
C TYR A 352 -14.40 -13.89 -1.77
N GLU A 353 -14.79 -14.25 -0.55
CA GLU A 353 -14.04 -13.95 0.68
C GLU A 353 -12.74 -14.75 0.80
N ASN A 354 -12.70 -15.95 0.22
CA ASN A 354 -11.51 -16.80 0.18
C ASN A 354 -11.06 -17.04 -1.27
N PRO A 355 -10.42 -16.04 -1.91
CA PRO A 355 -10.09 -16.16 -3.31
C PRO A 355 -8.98 -17.19 -3.56
N PHE A 356 -8.09 -17.44 -2.59
CA PHE A 356 -6.87 -18.22 -2.83
C PHE A 356 -7.12 -19.75 -2.81
N PRO A 357 -6.98 -20.48 -3.94
CA PRO A 357 -7.27 -21.92 -4.01
C PRO A 357 -6.38 -22.78 -3.10
N ARG A 358 -5.16 -22.30 -2.83
CA ARG A 358 -4.18 -22.97 -1.94
C ARG A 358 -4.14 -22.37 -0.54
N GLY A 359 -5.13 -21.53 -0.17
CA GLY A 359 -5.20 -20.81 1.11
C GLY A 359 -4.24 -19.61 1.21
N ARG A 360 -3.14 -19.61 0.45
CA ARG A 360 -2.22 -18.48 0.30
C ARG A 360 -1.75 -18.31 -1.14
N LYS A 361 -1.35 -17.10 -1.48
CA LYS A 361 -0.65 -16.76 -2.73
C LYS A 361 0.70 -16.14 -2.39
N VAL A 362 1.73 -16.58 -3.09
CA VAL A 362 3.10 -16.09 -2.91
C VAL A 362 3.56 -15.53 -4.25
N ILE A 363 4.05 -14.30 -4.23
CA ILE A 363 4.56 -13.58 -5.39
C ILE A 363 5.99 -13.16 -5.06
N LEU A 364 6.91 -13.44 -5.97
CA LEU A 364 8.31 -13.04 -5.87
C LEU A 364 8.53 -11.82 -6.77
N TYR A 365 9.13 -10.80 -6.19
CA TYR A 365 9.49 -9.52 -6.80
C TYR A 365 11.01 -9.33 -6.71
N ASP A 366 11.50 -8.28 -7.34
CA ASP A 366 12.89 -7.88 -7.18
C ASP A 366 13.19 -7.55 -5.70
N LYS A 367 14.17 -8.26 -5.14
CA LYS A 367 14.59 -8.23 -3.72
C LYS A 367 13.42 -8.30 -2.72
N ALA A 368 12.26 -8.84 -3.09
CA ALA A 368 11.08 -8.86 -2.22
C ALA A 368 10.15 -10.07 -2.44
N LYS A 369 9.52 -10.54 -1.36
CA LYS A 369 8.51 -11.61 -1.38
C LYS A 369 7.21 -11.12 -0.77
N LEU A 370 6.12 -11.21 -1.52
CA LEU A 370 4.78 -10.86 -1.08
C LEU A 370 3.93 -12.12 -0.89
N GLU A 371 3.46 -12.35 0.32
CA GLU A 371 2.52 -13.40 0.68
C GLU A 371 1.14 -12.78 0.97
N LYS A 372 0.08 -13.40 0.44
CA LYS A 372 -1.31 -12.99 0.64
C LYS A 372 -2.15 -14.15 1.14
N TRP A 373 -3.06 -13.85 2.07
CA TRP A 373 -4.04 -14.76 2.66
C TRP A 373 -5.43 -14.14 2.60
N ALA A 374 -6.47 -14.97 2.67
CA ALA A 374 -7.84 -14.48 2.78
C ALA A 374 -8.09 -13.87 4.17
N ALA A 375 -8.97 -12.88 4.24
CA ALA A 375 -9.20 -12.08 5.45
C ALA A 375 -9.61 -12.91 6.68
N TYR A 376 -10.24 -14.07 6.47
CA TYR A 376 -10.70 -14.97 7.52
C TYR A 376 -10.01 -16.35 7.47
N ALA A 377 -8.91 -16.48 6.71
CA ALA A 377 -8.19 -17.75 6.64
C ALA A 377 -7.35 -18.02 7.88
N ASN A 378 -6.78 -16.98 8.49
CA ASN A 378 -5.90 -17.06 9.64
C ASN A 378 -6.65 -16.59 10.90
N GLU A 379 -6.51 -17.31 12.01
CA GLU A 379 -7.07 -16.91 13.32
C GLU A 379 -6.45 -15.58 13.80
N ASP A 380 -5.19 -15.34 13.47
CA ASP A 380 -4.44 -14.13 13.86
C ASP A 380 -4.81 -12.88 13.04
N GLY A 381 -5.71 -13.01 12.04
CA GLY A 381 -6.14 -11.92 11.17
C GLY A 381 -5.09 -11.44 10.15
N LEU A 382 -3.97 -12.16 9.96
CA LEU A 382 -2.94 -11.83 8.98
C LEU A 382 -3.46 -12.00 7.55
N VAL A 383 -3.38 -10.93 6.75
CA VAL A 383 -3.88 -10.88 5.37
C VAL A 383 -2.76 -10.75 4.36
N GLU A 384 -1.72 -9.98 4.66
CA GLU A 384 -0.57 -9.81 3.75
C GLU A 384 0.74 -9.74 4.53
N ARG A 385 1.81 -10.25 3.94
CA ARG A 385 3.18 -10.14 4.46
C ARG A 385 4.12 -9.81 3.30
N LEU A 386 4.90 -8.75 3.47
CA LEU A 386 5.96 -8.37 2.56
C LEU A 386 7.30 -8.56 3.27
N THR A 387 8.16 -9.39 2.71
CA THR A 387 9.55 -9.55 3.16
C THR A 387 10.46 -8.92 2.13
N VAL A 388 11.28 -7.96 2.55
CA VAL A 388 12.33 -7.32 1.73
C VAL A 388 13.65 -8.00 2.06
N TYR A 389 14.43 -8.31 1.03
CA TYR A 389 15.72 -8.99 1.12
C TYR A 389 16.85 -8.05 0.68
N ALA A 390 18.08 -8.35 1.12
CA ALA A 390 19.27 -7.64 0.65
C ALA A 390 19.63 -8.01 -0.78
N ASP A 391 19.50 -9.31 -1.09
CA ASP A 391 19.95 -9.91 -2.35
C ASP A 391 18.76 -10.43 -3.17
N SER A 392 18.93 -10.48 -4.50
CA SER A 392 17.97 -11.05 -5.45
C SER A 392 17.82 -12.58 -5.32
N ASP A 393 18.71 -13.23 -4.57
CA ASP A 393 18.66 -14.66 -4.22
C ASP A 393 17.80 -14.97 -2.97
N TYR A 394 17.20 -13.95 -2.33
CA TYR A 394 16.31 -14.09 -1.16
C TYR A 394 16.96 -14.79 0.06
N THR A 395 18.24 -14.50 0.31
CA THR A 395 19.10 -15.09 1.36
C THR A 395 18.95 -14.39 2.71
N GLU A 396 19.07 -13.06 2.72
CA GLU A 396 19.06 -12.24 3.94
C GLU A 396 17.83 -11.33 3.99
N GLU A 397 17.00 -11.47 5.02
CA GLU A 397 15.81 -10.63 5.24
C GLU A 397 16.21 -9.31 5.90
N LEU A 398 15.83 -8.17 5.30
CA LEU A 398 16.08 -6.82 5.84
C LEU A 398 14.89 -6.30 6.64
N GLU A 399 13.69 -6.40 6.06
CA GLU A 399 12.47 -5.82 6.62
C GLU A 399 11.29 -6.76 6.36
N VAL A 400 10.42 -6.93 7.36
CA VAL A 400 9.17 -7.68 7.22
C VAL A 400 8.02 -6.76 7.61
N LYS A 401 7.10 -6.51 6.68
CA LYS A 401 5.84 -5.80 6.94
C LYS A 401 4.68 -6.78 6.90
N GLU A 402 3.88 -6.81 7.94
CA GLU A 402 2.69 -7.64 8.07
C GLU A 402 1.46 -6.76 8.17
N TRP A 403 0.40 -7.09 7.43
CA TRP A 403 -0.89 -6.40 7.48
C TRP A 403 -1.97 -7.33 8.02
N PHE A 404 -2.75 -6.82 8.97
CA PHE A 404 -3.80 -7.53 9.66
C PHE A 404 -5.17 -6.91 9.40
N LYS A 405 -6.22 -7.72 9.45
CA LYS A 405 -7.61 -7.27 9.44
C LYS A 405 -8.41 -8.01 10.50
N HIS A 406 -9.46 -7.34 11.00
CA HIS A 406 -10.44 -7.92 11.92
C HIS A 406 -9.88 -8.41 13.27
N ARG A 407 -8.73 -7.89 13.71
CA ARG A 407 -8.21 -8.17 15.05
C ARG A 407 -8.97 -7.36 16.12
N GLU A 408 -9.16 -7.97 17.29
CA GLU A 408 -9.82 -7.34 18.44
C GLU A 408 -9.01 -6.18 19.02
N ASP A 409 -7.68 -6.30 18.99
CA ASP A 409 -6.74 -5.28 19.44
C ASP A 409 -6.52 -4.16 18.41
N LEU A 410 -7.24 -4.15 17.29
CA LEU A 410 -7.13 -3.12 16.25
C LEU A 410 -5.71 -2.93 15.66
N LEU A 411 -4.80 -3.88 15.87
CA LEU A 411 -3.52 -3.93 15.16
C LEU A 411 -3.81 -4.16 13.68
N TYR A 412 -3.30 -3.27 12.82
CA TYR A 412 -3.51 -3.38 11.37
C TYR A 412 -2.21 -3.57 10.61
N MET A 413 -1.07 -3.22 11.19
CA MET A 413 0.22 -3.32 10.53
C MET A 413 1.34 -3.50 11.54
N ARG A 414 2.32 -4.36 11.22
CA ARG A 414 3.54 -4.59 12.00
C ARG A 414 4.74 -4.50 11.07
N GLU A 415 5.74 -3.71 11.43
CA GLU A 415 7.02 -3.63 10.71
C GLU A 415 8.11 -4.22 11.60
N VAL A 416 8.93 -5.11 11.05
CA VAL A 416 10.06 -5.72 11.74
C VAL A 416 11.30 -5.47 10.93
N ASN A 417 12.21 -4.64 11.45
CA ASN A 417 13.53 -4.48 10.89
C ASN A 417 14.43 -5.59 11.43
N LYS A 418 14.93 -6.46 10.56
CA LYS A 418 15.70 -7.65 10.95
C LYS A 418 17.14 -7.34 11.35
N GLN A 419 17.71 -6.24 10.86
CA GLN A 419 19.07 -5.82 11.21
C GLN A 419 19.14 -5.23 12.62
N THR A 420 18.10 -4.50 13.02
CA THR A 420 18.03 -3.83 14.34
C THR A 420 17.16 -4.57 15.35
N GLU A 421 16.44 -5.61 14.91
CA GLU A 421 15.38 -6.32 15.65
C GLU A 421 14.27 -5.39 16.17
N LEU A 422 14.14 -4.18 15.61
CA LEU A 422 13.11 -3.22 15.97
C LEU A 422 11.77 -3.64 15.36
N ILE A 423 10.78 -3.85 16.22
CA ILE A 423 9.40 -4.13 15.87
C ILE A 423 8.59 -2.86 16.07
N THR A 424 7.77 -2.47 15.09
CA THR A 424 6.82 -1.36 15.21
C THR A 424 5.42 -1.83 14.89
N ASP A 425 4.55 -1.79 15.89
CA ASP A 425 3.15 -2.17 15.81
C ASP A 425 2.28 -0.94 15.61
N HIS A 426 1.45 -0.93 14.56
CA HIS A 426 0.55 0.17 14.23
C HIS A 426 -0.91 -0.21 14.45
N PHE A 427 -1.63 0.67 15.14
CA PHE A 427 -3.01 0.44 15.58
C PHE A 427 -4.00 1.42 14.93
N MET A 428 -5.20 0.93 14.64
CA MET A 428 -6.29 1.76 14.13
C MET A 428 -6.84 2.68 15.24
N PRO A 429 -7.40 3.85 14.89
CA PRO A 429 -8.09 4.70 15.85
C PRO A 429 -9.19 3.92 16.60
N GLY A 430 -9.28 4.11 17.91
CA GLY A 430 -10.25 3.41 18.76
C GLY A 430 -9.66 2.29 19.63
N HIS A 431 -8.35 2.06 19.57
CA HIS A 431 -7.64 1.19 20.51
C HIS A 431 -8.00 1.54 21.96
N PRO A 432 -8.22 0.57 22.88
CA PRO A 432 -8.59 0.87 24.27
C PRO A 432 -7.62 1.81 25.00
N LEU A 433 -6.32 1.65 24.73
CA LEU A 433 -5.23 2.51 25.23
C LEU A 433 -4.92 3.72 24.31
N LEU A 434 -5.72 3.93 23.26
CA LEU A 434 -5.57 5.01 22.27
C LEU A 434 -4.19 5.05 21.58
N LEU A 435 -3.57 3.87 21.46
CA LEU A 435 -2.30 3.66 20.77
C LEU A 435 -2.43 3.93 19.29
N LYS A 436 -1.40 4.55 18.73
CA LYS A 436 -1.19 4.77 17.31
C LYS A 436 -0.05 3.89 16.80
N ALA A 437 1.08 3.88 17.50
CA ALA A 437 2.22 3.04 17.19
C ALA A 437 2.96 2.61 18.45
N HIS A 438 3.56 1.43 18.45
CA HIS A 438 4.42 0.95 19.53
C HIS A 438 5.68 0.33 18.92
N SER A 439 6.83 0.98 19.10
CA SER A 439 8.14 0.53 18.61
C SER A 439 8.99 -0.02 19.75
N TYR A 440 9.46 -1.26 19.65
CA TYR A 440 10.23 -1.94 20.70
C TYR A 440 11.18 -2.98 20.10
N THR A 441 12.30 -3.26 20.77
CA THR A 441 13.19 -4.39 20.42
C THR A 441 12.87 -5.63 21.24
N SER A 442 12.39 -5.44 22.47
CA SER A 442 11.94 -6.48 23.37
C SER A 442 10.76 -5.97 24.18
N LEU A 443 9.92 -6.88 24.67
CA LEU A 443 8.84 -6.58 25.62
C LEU A 443 9.30 -6.79 27.07
N GLU A 444 10.58 -7.09 27.28
CA GLU A 444 11.15 -7.19 28.61
C GLU A 444 11.20 -5.81 29.28
N PRO A 445 10.95 -5.72 30.60
CA PRO A 445 11.07 -4.46 31.33
C PRO A 445 12.46 -3.84 31.13
N GLU A 446 12.53 -2.51 31.12
CA GLU A 446 13.78 -1.74 30.97
C GLU A 446 14.45 -1.85 29.60
N THR A 447 13.78 -2.45 28.62
CA THR A 447 14.19 -2.37 27.22
C THR A 447 13.58 -1.13 26.56
N GLY A 448 14.37 -0.49 25.69
CA GLY A 448 13.98 0.76 25.05
C GLY A 448 12.75 0.57 24.17
N HIS A 449 11.65 1.25 24.48
CA HIS A 449 10.45 1.24 23.68
C HIS A 449 9.85 2.65 23.53
N THR A 450 9.14 2.85 22.43
CA THR A 450 8.51 4.11 22.05
C THR A 450 7.05 3.86 21.78
N VAL A 451 6.18 4.58 22.49
CA VAL A 451 4.74 4.49 22.34
C VAL A 451 4.22 5.81 21.79
N GLU A 452 3.50 5.77 20.68
CA GLU A 452 2.82 6.91 20.08
C GLU A 452 1.32 6.75 20.25
N PHE A 453 0.64 7.83 20.58
CA PHE A 453 -0.78 7.87 20.89
C PHE A 453 -1.55 8.79 19.92
N TYR A 454 -2.84 8.53 19.77
CA TYR A 454 -3.76 9.49 19.14
C TYR A 454 -4.05 10.63 20.13
N HIS A 455 -3.18 11.64 20.15
CA HIS A 455 -3.24 12.76 21.10
C HIS A 455 -4.59 13.49 21.14
N THR A 456 -5.34 13.53 20.03
CA THR A 456 -6.67 14.14 19.94
C THR A 456 -7.76 13.36 20.69
N ALA A 457 -7.55 12.07 20.93
CA ALA A 457 -8.48 11.21 21.65
C ALA A 457 -8.18 11.12 23.15
N ARG A 458 -6.95 11.49 23.56
CA ARG A 458 -6.55 11.48 24.97
C ARG A 458 -6.84 12.82 25.64
N VAL A 459 -7.30 12.78 26.89
CA VAL A 459 -7.61 13.98 27.67
C VAL A 459 -6.34 14.70 28.13
N ASP A 460 -5.25 13.97 28.33
CA ASP A 460 -3.95 14.50 28.76
C ASP A 460 -3.11 15.12 27.63
N GLY A 461 -3.53 14.97 26.37
CA GLY A 461 -2.80 15.44 25.20
C GLY A 461 -1.47 14.72 24.94
N LEU A 462 -1.23 13.55 25.55
CA LEU A 462 -0.02 12.77 25.34
C LEU A 462 0.05 12.29 23.89
N TRP A 463 1.14 12.62 23.20
CA TRP A 463 1.38 12.25 21.81
C TRP A 463 2.39 11.12 21.70
N LYS A 464 3.48 11.18 22.47
CA LYS A 464 4.59 10.24 22.35
C LYS A 464 5.24 10.02 23.70
N ARG A 465 5.57 8.78 24.03
CA ARG A 465 6.36 8.37 25.19
C ARG A 465 7.53 7.55 24.70
N PHE A 466 8.73 7.87 25.18
CA PHE A 466 9.93 7.07 25.00
C PHE A 466 10.36 6.61 26.38
N GLU A 467 10.61 5.32 26.54
CA GLU A 467 11.05 4.74 27.81
C GLU A 467 12.22 3.81 27.56
N ASN A 468 13.25 3.90 28.41
CA ASN A 468 14.34 2.93 28.47
C ASN A 468 14.63 2.58 29.94
N ALA A 469 15.73 1.86 30.19
CA ALA A 469 16.13 1.47 31.55
C ALA A 469 16.32 2.66 32.51
N THR A 470 16.82 3.78 31.99
CA THR A 470 17.34 4.91 32.79
C THR A 470 16.47 6.16 32.72
N GLU A 471 15.65 6.32 31.70
CA GLU A 471 14.88 7.54 31.46
C GLU A 471 13.52 7.24 30.82
N MET A 472 12.57 8.14 31.04
CA MET A 472 11.30 8.20 30.33
C MET A 472 11.05 9.64 29.89
N THR A 473 10.69 9.83 28.63
CA THR A 473 10.37 11.14 28.05
C THR A 473 8.98 11.10 27.43
N GLU A 474 8.12 12.02 27.85
CA GLU A 474 6.74 12.20 27.39
C GLU A 474 6.63 13.52 26.62
N TYR A 475 5.97 13.49 25.47
CA TYR A 475 5.69 14.64 24.62
C TYR A 475 4.18 14.87 24.54
N PHE A 476 3.77 16.11 24.73
CA PHE A 476 2.37 16.53 24.80
C PHE A 476 2.05 17.56 23.73
N VAL A 477 0.81 17.55 23.23
CA VAL A 477 0.33 18.48 22.21
C VAL A 477 -1.02 19.05 22.60
N GLY A 478 -1.15 20.38 22.55
CA GLY A 478 -2.45 21.06 22.71
C GLY A 478 -2.99 21.12 24.13
N ARG A 479 -2.12 20.99 25.15
CA ARG A 479 -2.53 21.14 26.55
C ARG A 479 -2.78 22.59 26.95
N GLU A 480 -3.76 22.80 27.83
CA GLU A 480 -4.14 24.14 28.33
C GLU A 480 -3.06 24.79 29.21
N ASP A 481 -2.29 23.98 29.95
CA ASP A 481 -1.18 24.42 30.79
C ASP A 481 0.14 24.60 30.02
N LEU A 482 0.11 24.43 28.68
CA LEU A 482 1.25 24.61 27.78
C LEU A 482 2.43 23.66 28.02
N LEU A 483 2.25 22.59 28.81
CA LEU A 483 3.24 21.52 28.94
C LEU A 483 3.41 20.82 27.60
N HIS A 484 4.64 20.72 27.11
CA HIS A 484 4.93 20.07 25.82
C HIS A 484 5.92 18.90 25.94
N MET A 485 6.74 18.88 26.98
CA MET A 485 7.68 17.79 27.22
C MET A 485 7.87 17.56 28.71
N ARG A 486 7.93 16.29 29.12
CA ARG A 486 8.33 15.86 30.45
C ARG A 486 9.41 14.80 30.32
N HIS A 487 10.47 14.92 31.09
CA HIS A 487 11.60 14.01 31.09
C HIS A 487 11.90 13.54 32.51
N ILE A 488 12.00 12.22 32.68
CA ILE A 488 12.18 11.55 33.96
C ILE A 488 13.48 10.77 33.89
N GLU A 489 14.31 10.88 34.92
CA GLU A 489 15.51 10.07 35.11
C GLU A 489 15.27 9.10 36.28
N PHE A 490 15.54 7.82 36.04
CA PHE A 490 15.44 6.73 36.99
C PHE A 490 16.82 6.30 37.48
N GLY A 491 16.88 5.83 38.72
CA GLY A 491 18.09 5.25 39.33
C GLY A 491 18.08 3.73 39.29
N GLU A 492 19.22 3.13 39.65
CA GLU A 492 19.36 1.67 39.72
C GLU A 492 18.43 1.07 40.80
N ARG A 493 17.91 -0.15 40.53
CA ARG A 493 17.13 -0.90 41.53
C ARG A 493 18.01 -1.39 42.67
N ASP A 494 17.43 -1.44 43.87
CA ASP A 494 18.08 -2.01 45.04
C ASP A 494 18.16 -3.54 44.94
N LYS A 495 19.36 -4.06 44.64
CA LYS A 495 19.68 -5.51 44.51
C LYS A 495 19.33 -6.37 45.75
N LYS A 496 18.96 -5.76 46.88
CA LYS A 496 18.55 -6.49 48.09
C LYS A 496 17.13 -7.06 48.01
N MET A 497 16.26 -6.52 47.16
CA MET A 497 14.86 -6.97 47.03
C MET A 497 14.65 -8.08 45.98
N GLU A 498 15.63 -8.37 45.11
CA GLU A 498 15.52 -9.43 44.09
C GLU A 498 15.37 -10.85 44.70
N ASN A 499 15.86 -11.07 45.92
CA ASN A 499 15.83 -12.39 46.57
C ASN A 499 14.50 -12.74 47.25
N ALA A 500 13.58 -11.78 47.39
CA ALA A 500 12.23 -12.04 47.87
C ALA A 500 11.32 -11.91 46.66
N GLY A 501 10.73 -13.02 46.19
CA GLY A 501 9.82 -13.06 45.04
C GLY A 501 8.58 -12.19 45.21
N THR A 502 8.78 -10.88 45.16
CA THR A 502 7.81 -9.83 45.44
C THR A 502 7.38 -9.25 44.10
N THR A 503 6.09 -8.94 43.97
CA THR A 503 5.43 -8.39 42.78
C THR A 503 6.17 -7.16 42.22
N ALA A 504 6.05 -6.90 40.91
CA ALA A 504 6.73 -5.81 40.20
C ALA A 504 6.54 -4.41 40.84
N GLU A 505 5.39 -4.17 41.50
CA GLU A 505 5.12 -2.94 42.26
C GLU A 505 6.06 -2.74 43.47
N ALA A 506 6.58 -3.81 44.06
CA ALA A 506 7.42 -3.74 45.25
C ALA A 506 8.87 -3.35 44.95
N ASN A 507 9.31 -3.42 43.69
CA ASN A 507 10.68 -3.15 43.27
C ASN A 507 10.72 -2.05 42.21
N ALA A 508 9.93 -0.98 42.39
CA ALA A 508 9.84 0.15 41.47
C ALA A 508 11.17 0.94 41.44
N ARG A 509 11.59 1.37 40.24
CA ARG A 509 12.84 2.12 40.05
C ARG A 509 12.80 3.44 40.84
N PRO A 510 13.84 3.83 41.59
CA PRO A 510 13.85 5.12 42.27
C PRO A 510 13.84 6.25 41.23
N ILE A 511 12.95 7.24 41.41
CA ILE A 511 12.93 8.44 40.56
C ILE A 511 14.04 9.37 41.06
N VAL A 512 15.01 9.67 40.20
CA VAL A 512 16.14 10.56 40.48
C VAL A 512 15.73 12.00 40.23
N GLN A 513 15.19 12.27 39.04
CA GLN A 513 14.87 13.61 38.57
C GLN A 513 13.61 13.61 37.70
N ILE A 514 12.82 14.68 37.81
CA ILE A 514 11.69 14.98 36.90
C ILE A 514 11.91 16.39 36.35
N LYS A 515 11.91 16.55 35.03
CA LYS A 515 12.00 17.82 34.30
C LYS A 515 10.73 18.03 33.50
N GLU A 516 10.10 19.19 33.59
CA GLU A 516 8.94 19.59 32.78
C GLU A 516 9.26 20.86 32.01
N TYR A 517 8.85 20.91 30.75
CA TYR A 517 9.09 22.02 29.83
C TYR A 517 7.77 22.55 29.28
N PHE A 518 7.62 23.87 29.32
CA PHE A 518 6.39 24.57 28.97
C PHE A 518 6.63 25.50 27.78
N HIS A 519 5.60 25.70 26.97
CA HIS A 519 5.60 26.73 25.93
C HIS A 519 5.32 28.12 26.52
N ARG A 520 5.87 29.15 25.88
CA ARG A 520 5.69 30.55 26.29
C ARG A 520 4.22 30.95 26.29
N ASN A 521 3.73 31.44 27.43
CA ASN A 521 2.43 32.08 27.54
C ASN A 521 2.54 33.60 27.30
N PRO A 522 2.01 34.14 26.20
CA PRO A 522 2.07 35.58 25.92
C PRO A 522 1.24 36.44 26.88
N GLU A 523 0.33 35.85 27.67
CA GLU A 523 -0.50 36.58 28.64
C GLU A 523 0.25 36.91 29.95
N LYS A 524 1.36 36.22 30.24
CA LYS A 524 2.20 36.43 31.43
C LYS A 524 3.52 37.12 31.07
N PRO A 525 4.07 37.97 31.94
CA PRO A 525 5.43 38.50 31.74
C PRO A 525 6.45 37.35 31.82
N ALA A 526 7.59 37.45 31.12
CA ALA A 526 8.49 36.30 30.96
C ALA A 526 9.13 35.89 32.29
N ASP A 527 9.33 36.84 33.20
CA ASP A 527 9.89 36.63 34.54
C ASP A 527 8.92 35.95 35.54
N GLU A 528 7.66 35.78 35.18
CA GLU A 528 6.64 35.07 35.97
C GLU A 528 6.06 33.85 35.22
N ASP A 529 6.55 33.58 34.01
CA ASP A 529 6.16 32.44 33.19
C ASP A 529 7.24 31.36 33.20
N ILE A 530 6.89 30.17 33.68
CA ILE A 530 7.86 29.10 33.93
C ILE A 530 8.11 28.37 32.61
N GLU A 531 9.37 28.32 32.18
CA GLU A 531 9.82 27.57 31.01
C GLU A 531 10.17 26.13 31.37
N GLU A 532 10.87 25.95 32.49
CA GLU A 532 11.41 24.67 32.94
C GLU A 532 11.19 24.50 34.45
N ARG A 533 10.67 23.34 34.83
CA ARG A 533 10.58 22.90 36.24
C ARG A 533 11.42 21.64 36.42
N VAL A 534 12.28 21.64 37.42
CA VAL A 534 13.18 20.52 37.71
C VAL A 534 13.03 20.10 39.17
N PHE A 535 12.62 18.87 39.38
CA PHE A 535 12.52 18.22 40.70
C PHE A 535 13.60 17.16 40.83
N MET A 536 14.67 17.46 41.58
CA MET A 536 15.69 16.48 41.95
C MET A 536 15.20 15.76 43.21
N VAL A 537 14.60 14.59 43.03
CA VAL A 537 13.87 13.87 44.08
C VAL A 537 14.79 13.33 45.17
N ILE A 538 15.98 12.86 44.80
CA ILE A 538 16.96 12.29 45.74
C ILE A 538 17.60 13.39 46.59
N ASP A 539 18.04 14.47 45.94
CA ASP A 539 18.72 15.61 46.58
C ASP A 539 17.75 16.57 47.28
N ASP A 540 16.44 16.41 47.04
CA ASP A 540 15.39 17.24 47.60
C ASP A 540 15.56 18.73 47.20
N VAL A 541 15.90 18.94 45.92
CA VAL A 541 16.11 20.26 45.31
C VAL A 541 15.04 20.50 44.24
N ILE A 542 14.45 21.69 44.24
CA ILE A 542 13.48 22.13 43.24
C ILE A 542 14.03 23.38 42.55
N GLN A 543 14.17 23.33 41.23
CA GLN A 543 14.64 24.45 40.42
C GLN A 543 13.55 24.85 39.42
N LEU A 544 13.32 26.15 39.32
CA LEU A 544 12.44 26.78 38.34
C LEU A 544 13.26 27.73 37.48
N THR A 545 13.19 27.56 36.16
CA THR A 545 13.71 28.50 35.18
C THR A 545 12.53 29.15 34.46
N TYR A 546 12.51 30.47 34.42
CA TYR A 546 11.46 31.25 33.78
C TYR A 546 11.87 31.61 32.35
N HIS A 547 10.90 31.93 31.49
CA HIS A 547 11.20 32.31 30.12
C HIS A 547 12.08 33.57 30.05
N LEU A 548 12.98 33.60 29.06
CA LEU A 548 13.86 34.73 28.83
C LEU A 548 13.08 35.95 28.29
N GLU A 549 13.19 37.08 28.98
CA GLU A 549 12.64 38.36 28.51
C GLU A 549 13.49 38.91 27.35
N LEU A 550 12.86 39.61 26.39
CA LEU A 550 13.49 40.04 25.13
C LEU A 550 14.75 40.92 25.27
N HIS A 551 14.93 41.55 26.44
CA HIS A 551 16.02 42.48 26.73
C HIS A 551 17.07 41.89 27.70
N ASP A 552 16.87 40.66 28.17
CA ASP A 552 17.74 39.98 29.14
C ASP A 552 18.65 38.96 28.46
N THR A 553 19.82 38.73 29.07
CA THR A 553 20.79 37.73 28.61
C THR A 553 20.72 36.42 29.38
N ILE A 554 20.11 36.41 30.57
CA ILE A 554 19.98 35.26 31.45
C ILE A 554 18.55 35.24 32.00
N ALA A 555 17.92 34.07 32.01
CA ALA A 555 16.58 33.88 32.55
C ALA A 555 16.53 34.09 34.08
N SER A 556 15.36 34.45 34.59
CA SER A 556 15.12 34.40 36.04
C SER A 556 15.11 32.95 36.51
N GLN A 557 15.66 32.70 37.70
CA GLN A 557 15.75 31.35 38.27
C GLN A 557 15.42 31.37 39.76
N VAL A 558 14.72 30.34 40.24
CA VAL A 558 14.46 30.11 41.66
C VAL A 558 14.85 28.68 42.00
N VAL A 559 15.71 28.51 43.00
CA VAL A 559 16.18 27.21 43.49
C VAL A 559 15.85 27.07 44.96
N PHE A 560 15.14 26.02 45.32
CA PHE A 560 14.86 25.60 46.68
C PHE A 560 15.74 24.40 47.02
N CYS A 561 16.59 24.53 48.03
CA CYS A 561 17.51 23.49 48.50
C CYS A 561 17.11 22.99 49.89
N ARG A 562 17.41 21.73 50.17
CA ARG A 562 17.27 21.17 51.51
C ARG A 562 18.25 21.78 52.51
N VAL A 563 17.78 21.94 53.76
CA VAL A 563 18.65 22.33 54.89
C VAL A 563 19.50 21.15 55.34
N ILE A 564 20.82 21.33 55.29
CA ILE A 564 21.80 20.35 55.78
C ILE A 564 21.63 20.21 57.31
N GLY A 565 21.39 18.98 57.79
CA GLY A 565 21.39 18.64 59.22
C GLY A 565 20.05 18.39 59.92
N ARG A 566 18.90 18.40 59.22
CA ARG A 566 17.59 17.98 59.77
C ARG A 566 17.10 16.64 59.18
N GLU A 567 16.46 15.82 60.04
CA GLU A 567 15.78 14.58 59.64
C GLU A 567 14.58 14.88 58.71
N LYS A 568 14.30 13.99 57.75
CA LYS A 568 13.14 14.10 56.86
C LYS A 568 11.86 13.96 57.70
N ARG A 569 11.11 15.04 57.88
CA ARG A 569 9.69 15.01 58.27
C ARG A 569 8.90 15.51 57.07
N GLU A 570 8.02 14.67 56.53
CA GLU A 570 7.26 15.00 55.31
C GLU A 570 6.29 16.19 55.50
N ASP A 571 5.92 16.51 56.74
CA ASP A 571 4.90 17.51 57.08
C ASP A 571 5.45 18.90 57.47
N GLU A 572 6.79 19.10 57.54
CA GLU A 572 7.38 20.39 57.95
C GLU A 572 8.10 21.10 56.79
N ILE A 573 7.47 22.13 56.20
CA ILE A 573 8.13 23.02 55.21
C ILE A 573 8.90 24.12 55.93
N TYR A 574 10.22 24.15 55.73
CA TYR A 574 11.10 25.16 56.32
C TYR A 574 11.78 26.01 55.23
N LEU A 575 11.30 27.24 55.06
CA LEU A 575 11.87 28.23 54.14
C LEU A 575 12.80 29.18 54.88
N SER A 576 14.06 29.25 54.46
CA SER A 576 15.06 30.19 55.00
C SER A 576 15.82 30.84 53.85
N ARG A 577 16.41 32.03 54.08
CA ARG A 577 17.23 32.72 53.07
C ARG A 577 18.44 31.90 52.60
N GLU A 578 18.91 30.95 53.41
CA GLU A 578 20.04 30.08 53.06
C GLU A 578 19.60 28.90 52.16
N ASN A 579 18.30 28.63 52.10
CA ASN A 579 17.71 27.46 51.45
C ASN A 579 17.04 27.82 50.12
N THR A 580 16.99 29.10 49.78
CA THR A 580 16.26 29.60 48.63
C THR A 580 17.12 30.62 47.91
N VAL A 581 17.58 30.27 46.72
CA VAL A 581 18.37 31.14 45.85
C VAL A 581 17.45 31.62 44.75
N LYS A 582 17.16 32.93 44.71
CA LYS A 582 16.43 33.57 43.62
C LYS A 582 17.35 34.49 42.85
N TYR A 583 17.46 34.26 41.56
CA TYR A 583 18.13 35.13 40.60
C TYR A 583 17.09 35.81 39.72
N GLN A 584 17.16 37.14 39.60
CA GLN A 584 16.32 37.92 38.69
C GLN A 584 17.20 39.01 38.06
N PRO A 585 17.29 39.08 36.72
CA PRO A 585 18.03 40.13 36.03
C PRO A 585 17.54 41.52 36.45
N TRP A 586 18.48 42.45 36.66
CA TRP A 586 18.21 43.88 36.93
C TRP A 586 17.38 44.21 38.19
N SER A 587 17.14 43.25 39.09
CA SER A 587 16.45 43.49 40.35
C SER A 587 17.37 44.18 41.37
N SER A 588 17.17 45.48 41.61
CA SER A 588 17.70 46.15 42.81
C SER A 588 16.84 45.71 44.02
N GLU A 589 17.36 44.78 44.82
CA GLU A 589 16.76 44.22 46.05
C GLU A 589 15.42 44.84 46.50
N LYS A 590 14.31 44.17 46.20
CA LYS A 590 13.13 44.15 47.06
C LYS A 590 12.59 42.74 47.10
N HIS A 591 12.68 42.11 48.27
CA HIS A 591 12.05 40.82 48.55
C HIS A 591 10.61 40.83 48.06
N LYS A 592 10.31 40.12 46.96
CA LYS A 592 8.96 39.58 46.80
C LYS A 592 8.71 38.71 48.03
N ASN A 593 7.55 38.91 48.66
CA ASN A 593 7.14 38.40 49.97
C ASN A 593 7.69 36.99 50.24
N MET A 594 8.45 36.77 51.31
CA MET A 594 8.86 35.41 51.73
C MET A 594 7.65 34.48 51.87
N LEU A 595 6.47 35.05 52.17
CA LEU A 595 5.17 34.39 52.11
C LEU A 595 4.87 33.80 50.72
N HIS A 596 5.07 34.55 49.64
CA HIS A 596 4.80 34.07 48.28
C HIS A 596 5.74 32.93 47.86
N LEU A 597 7.03 32.99 48.26
CA LEU A 597 7.95 31.88 48.02
C LEU A 597 7.64 30.66 48.89
N TYR A 598 7.07 30.88 50.09
CA TYR A 598 6.61 29.80 50.96
C TYR A 598 5.38 29.11 50.37
N ASP A 599 4.40 29.89 49.91
CA ASP A 599 3.19 29.41 49.26
C ASP A 599 3.54 28.65 47.96
N LEU A 600 4.44 29.20 47.14
CA LEU A 600 4.95 28.53 45.94
C LEU A 600 5.67 27.21 46.25
N LEU A 601 6.53 27.18 47.28
CA LEU A 601 7.19 25.94 47.69
C LEU A 601 6.18 24.89 48.19
N TRP A 602 5.11 25.32 48.86
CA TRP A 602 4.01 24.45 49.29
C TRP A 602 3.29 23.84 48.09
N GLU A 603 2.95 24.65 47.08
CA GLU A 603 2.35 24.20 45.82
C GLU A 603 3.25 23.21 45.09
N LEU A 604 4.54 23.53 44.91
CA LEU A 604 5.51 22.66 44.23
C LEU A 604 5.72 21.32 44.93
N ARG A 605 5.65 21.28 46.27
CA ARG A 605 5.73 20.02 47.04
C ARG A 605 4.50 19.14 46.82
N ALA A 606 3.32 19.75 46.73
CA ALA A 606 2.10 19.03 46.38
C ALA A 606 2.16 18.51 44.95
N GLU A 607 2.52 19.37 43.98
CA GLU A 607 2.72 18.98 42.58
C GLU A 607 3.77 17.86 42.44
N GLN A 608 4.90 17.94 43.14
CA GLN A 608 5.93 16.89 43.10
C GLN A 608 5.37 15.53 43.55
N LYS A 609 4.47 15.50 44.53
CA LYS A 609 3.83 14.27 45.01
C LYS A 609 2.89 13.71 43.95
N ASP A 610 2.08 14.56 43.32
CA ASP A 610 1.15 14.18 42.27
C ASP A 610 1.90 13.72 41.01
N LEU A 611 2.98 14.39 40.63
CA LEU A 611 3.85 14.01 39.51
C LEU A 611 4.51 12.65 39.74
N LYS A 612 4.98 12.36 40.96
CA LYS A 612 5.49 11.03 41.27
C LYS A 612 4.43 9.95 41.05
N GLN A 613 3.19 10.21 41.43
CA GLN A 613 2.10 9.27 41.19
C GLN A 613 1.82 9.13 39.69
N GLN A 614 1.72 10.24 38.96
CA GLN A 614 1.53 10.21 37.50
C GLN A 614 2.62 9.43 36.78
N VAL A 615 3.89 9.59 37.16
CA VAL A 615 5.01 8.83 36.59
C VAL A 615 4.85 7.33 36.85
N ARG A 616 4.35 6.92 38.02
CA ARG A 616 4.06 5.51 38.31
C ARG A 616 2.88 4.99 37.51
N ASP A 617 1.83 5.80 37.36
CA ASP A 617 0.67 5.45 36.55
C ASP A 617 1.10 5.30 35.07
N SER A 618 2.00 6.17 34.57
CA SER A 618 2.61 6.06 33.24
C SER A 618 3.46 4.79 33.06
N GLU A 619 4.30 4.42 34.03
CA GLU A 619 5.07 3.15 34.01
C GLU A 619 4.15 1.91 34.04
N ALA A 620 2.94 2.04 34.60
CA ALA A 620 1.96 0.95 34.68
C ALA A 620 1.03 0.86 33.45
N GLU A 621 1.05 1.85 32.55
CA GLU A 621 0.16 1.95 31.38
C GLU A 621 0.61 1.09 30.19
N VAL A 622 1.65 0.26 30.35
CA VAL A 622 2.30 -0.52 29.29
C VAL A 622 1.78 -1.96 29.20
#